data_AF-A0A9Q9ENU2-F1
#
_entry.id   AF-A0A9Q9ENU2-F1
#
_cell.length_a   1.000
_cell.length_b   1.000
_cell.length_c   1.000
_cell.angle_alpha   90.00
_cell.angle_beta   90.00
_cell.angle_gamma   90.00
#
_symmetry.space_group_name_H-M   'P 1'
#
loop_
_entity.id
_entity.type
_entity.pdbx_description
1 polymer ?
#
loop_
_entity_poly.entity_id
_entity_poly.type
_entity_poly.pdbx_seq_one_letter_code
_entity_poly.pdbx_strand_id
1 'polypeptide(L)'
;MRYVALPALFSASIGSGVVQAQRFANSATADFAHPGVGAKCDAALESIIACPEMLGGFARLSEVLTPEQLAETCTPECAESLQTAKSEIEAKCKAASDVIVEDDIAYPATYWVDKYIYEHSKSCLKDAETGQFCDTLFELWTGNAPLDR
;
A
#
# COMPACT_ATOMS: atom_id res chain seq x y z
N MET A 1 51.97 31.36 3.88
CA MET A 1 50.86 30.66 3.20
C MET A 1 50.67 29.29 3.85
N ARG A 2 49.51 29.06 4.46
CA ARG A 2 48.90 27.72 4.68
C ARG A 2 47.51 27.95 5.29
N TYR A 3 46.49 28.07 4.44
CA TYR A 3 45.09 27.93 4.83
C TYR A 3 44.83 26.44 5.02
N VAL A 4 44.39 26.04 6.22
CA VAL A 4 43.88 24.69 6.47
C VAL A 4 42.40 24.71 6.12
N ALA A 5 42.03 23.97 5.08
CA ALA A 5 40.63 23.82 4.67
C ALA A 5 39.89 22.95 5.70
N LEU A 6 38.77 23.45 6.24
CA LEU A 6 37.82 22.64 7.00
C LEU A 6 37.16 21.63 6.07
N PRO A 7 36.97 20.36 6.49
CA PRO A 7 36.22 19.41 5.69
C PRO A 7 34.74 19.82 5.67
N ALA A 8 34.18 19.92 4.47
CA ALA A 8 32.76 20.11 4.26
C ALA A 8 32.01 18.90 4.85
N LEU A 9 31.15 19.17 5.84
CA LEU A 9 30.19 18.20 6.35
C LEU A 9 29.16 17.96 5.25
N PHE A 10 29.24 16.79 4.61
CA PHE A 10 28.16 16.27 3.78
C PHE A 10 27.00 15.90 4.70
N SER A 11 25.99 16.77 4.77
CA SER A 11 24.69 16.40 5.34
C SER A 11 24.06 15.37 4.41
N ALA A 12 24.15 14.09 4.79
CA ALA A 12 23.31 13.05 4.19
C ALA A 12 21.88 13.30 4.66
N SER A 13 21.05 13.88 3.80
CA SER A 13 19.60 13.87 3.96
C SER A 13 19.12 12.43 3.86
N ILE A 14 18.80 11.81 4.99
CA ILE A 14 18.01 10.59 5.04
C ILE A 14 16.62 10.99 4.52
N GLY A 15 16.37 10.71 3.24
CA GLY A 15 15.02 10.76 2.71
C GLY A 15 14.20 9.72 3.45
N SER A 16 13.10 10.13 4.08
CA SER A 16 12.09 9.22 4.60
C SER A 16 11.52 8.41 3.44
N GLY A 17 12.14 7.27 3.16
CA GLY A 17 11.60 6.28 2.24
C GLY A 17 10.36 5.68 2.87
N VAL A 18 9.25 5.78 2.15
CA VAL A 18 7.98 5.18 2.54
C VAL A 18 8.16 3.65 2.49
N VAL A 19 8.01 2.94 3.60
CA VAL A 19 8.16 1.47 3.62
C VAL A 19 6.84 0.85 3.14
N GLN A 20 6.78 0.43 1.88
CA GLN A 20 5.70 -0.44 1.41
C GLN A 20 6.22 -1.88 1.35
N ALA A 21 5.55 -2.79 2.05
CA ALA A 21 6.04 -4.16 2.16
C ALA A 21 5.67 -5.03 0.95
N GLN A 22 4.56 -4.76 0.25
CA GLN A 22 4.14 -5.52 -0.94
C GLN A 22 4.47 -4.80 -2.25
N ARG A 23 4.75 -5.58 -3.31
CA ARG A 23 4.97 -5.07 -4.68
C ARG A 23 3.67 -5.12 -5.47
N PHE A 24 3.34 -4.08 -6.21
CA PHE A 24 2.20 -4.09 -7.13
C PHE A 24 2.66 -4.61 -8.49
N ALA A 25 1.79 -5.34 -9.21
CA ALA A 25 2.10 -5.92 -10.52
C ALA A 25 2.62 -4.90 -11.55
N ASN A 26 2.30 -3.62 -11.35
CA ASN A 26 2.70 -2.51 -12.22
C ASN A 26 3.62 -1.48 -11.54
N SER A 27 4.12 -1.71 -10.31
CA SER A 27 4.99 -0.74 -9.62
C SER A 27 6.48 -0.97 -9.87
N ALA A 28 7.19 0.09 -10.24
CA ALA A 28 8.64 0.12 -10.38
C ALA A 28 9.36 0.40 -9.04
N THR A 29 8.77 -0.03 -7.93
CA THR A 29 9.30 0.28 -6.59
C THR A 29 10.52 -0.59 -6.27
N ALA A 30 11.53 0.08 -5.70
CA ALA A 30 12.81 -0.48 -5.30
C ALA A 30 12.64 -1.61 -4.28
N ASP A 31 13.58 -2.56 -4.29
CA ASP A 31 13.63 -3.65 -3.31
C ASP A 31 13.68 -3.04 -1.89
N PHE A 32 12.62 -3.24 -1.12
CA PHE A 32 12.53 -2.73 0.25
C PHE A 32 13.20 -3.74 1.17
N ALA A 33 14.34 -3.36 1.75
CA ALA A 33 14.98 -4.19 2.76
C ALA A 33 14.12 -4.18 4.04
N HIS A 34 13.75 -5.37 4.52
CA HIS A 34 13.10 -5.57 5.81
C HIS A 34 14.13 -6.06 6.85
N PRO A 35 14.96 -5.17 7.43
CA PRO A 35 16.02 -5.58 8.35
C PRO A 35 15.43 -6.28 9.57
N GLY A 36 15.89 -7.51 9.83
CA GLY A 36 15.46 -8.33 10.97
C GLY A 36 14.36 -9.35 10.66
N VAL A 37 13.78 -9.30 9.46
CA VAL A 37 12.81 -10.28 8.98
C VAL A 37 13.53 -11.52 8.42
N GLY A 38 13.00 -12.72 8.67
CA GLY A 38 13.57 -13.95 8.13
C GLY A 38 13.40 -14.04 6.61
N ALA A 39 14.38 -14.62 5.89
CA ALA A 39 14.39 -14.70 4.42
C ALA A 39 13.11 -15.28 3.79
N LYS A 40 12.42 -16.22 4.47
CA LYS A 40 11.13 -16.75 4.00
C LYS A 40 9.99 -15.74 4.09
N CYS A 41 9.99 -14.94 5.15
CA CYS A 41 9.01 -13.89 5.36
C CYS A 41 9.28 -12.72 4.40
N ASP A 42 10.54 -12.34 4.23
CA ASP A 42 10.97 -11.30 3.28
C ASP A 42 10.48 -11.61 1.85
N ALA A 43 10.71 -12.83 1.37
CA ALA A 43 10.19 -13.29 0.09
C ALA A 43 8.64 -13.35 0.00
N ALA A 44 7.94 -13.44 1.13
CA ALA A 44 6.48 -13.38 1.17
C ALA A 44 5.97 -11.95 1.08
N LEU A 45 6.65 -11.01 1.75
CA LEU A 45 6.36 -9.59 1.69
C LEU A 45 6.51 -9.08 0.26
N GLU A 46 7.56 -9.49 -0.45
CA GLU A 46 7.82 -9.12 -1.84
C GLU A 46 6.85 -9.73 -2.89
N SER A 47 5.80 -10.44 -2.45
CA SER A 47 4.79 -11.00 -3.37
C SER A 47 4.13 -9.92 -4.22
N ILE A 48 3.93 -10.23 -5.49
CA ILE A 48 3.29 -9.34 -6.46
C ILE A 48 1.78 -9.48 -6.34
N ILE A 49 1.09 -8.40 -5.99
CA ILE A 49 -0.38 -8.33 -5.99
C ILE A 49 -0.91 -7.80 -7.32
N ALA A 50 -2.06 -8.31 -7.76
CA ALA A 50 -2.68 -8.00 -9.05
C ALA A 50 -3.44 -6.66 -9.06
N CYS A 51 -3.37 -5.91 -7.96
CA CYS A 51 -4.04 -4.63 -7.82
C CYS A 51 -3.26 -3.50 -8.52
N PRO A 52 -3.96 -2.44 -8.95
CA PRO A 52 -3.32 -1.21 -9.39
C PRO A 52 -2.39 -0.62 -8.31
N GLU A 53 -1.26 -0.04 -8.71
CA GLU A 53 -0.30 0.60 -7.78
C GLU A 53 -0.95 1.71 -6.95
N MET A 54 -1.95 2.39 -7.51
CA MET A 54 -2.68 3.45 -6.82
C MET A 54 -3.36 2.99 -5.51
N LEU A 55 -3.68 1.70 -5.37
CA LEU A 55 -4.20 1.15 -4.11
C LEU A 55 -3.21 1.40 -2.95
N GLY A 56 -1.90 1.36 -3.21
CA GLY A 56 -0.88 1.69 -2.21
C GLY A 56 -0.92 3.15 -1.76
N GLY A 57 -1.23 4.08 -2.66
CA GLY A 57 -1.38 5.51 -2.36
C GLY A 57 -2.64 5.78 -1.54
N PHE A 58 -3.80 5.31 -2.02
CA PHE A 58 -5.06 5.56 -1.35
C PHE A 58 -5.20 4.80 -0.05
N ALA A 59 -4.60 3.62 0.09
CA ALA A 59 -4.58 2.96 1.39
C ALA A 59 -3.77 3.73 2.43
N ARG A 60 -2.88 4.64 2.03
CA ARG A 60 -2.18 5.52 2.97
C ARG A 60 -3.07 6.69 3.44
N LEU A 61 -3.86 7.25 2.53
CA LEU A 61 -4.58 8.50 2.71
C LEU A 61 -6.11 8.35 2.92
N SER A 62 -6.64 7.14 2.73
CA SER A 62 -8.06 6.78 2.78
C SER A 62 -8.94 7.70 1.92
N GLU A 63 -8.56 7.89 0.65
CA GLU A 63 -9.26 8.75 -0.31
C GLU A 63 -10.53 8.08 -0.88
N VAL A 64 -11.42 8.91 -1.45
CA VAL A 64 -12.57 8.47 -2.25
C VAL A 64 -12.11 8.25 -3.68
N LEU A 65 -12.44 7.10 -4.27
CA LEU A 65 -12.01 6.75 -5.62
C LEU A 65 -12.99 7.23 -6.69
N THR A 66 -12.46 7.69 -7.82
CA THR A 66 -13.27 8.01 -9.01
C THR A 66 -13.84 6.72 -9.63
N PRO A 67 -14.89 6.82 -10.46
CA PRO A 67 -15.46 5.67 -11.16
C PRO A 67 -14.44 4.85 -11.96
N GLU A 68 -13.48 5.50 -12.62
CA GLU A 68 -12.42 4.83 -13.39
C GLU A 68 -11.48 4.05 -12.46
N GLN A 69 -11.07 4.66 -11.35
CA GLN A 69 -10.20 4.02 -10.37
C GLN A 69 -10.88 2.82 -9.69
N LEU A 70 -12.19 2.93 -9.41
CA LEU A 70 -13.00 1.83 -8.90
C LEU A 70 -13.09 0.69 -9.90
N ALA A 71 -13.26 0.98 -11.19
CA ALA A 71 -13.32 -0.06 -12.22
C ALA A 71 -12.01 -0.84 -12.36
N GLU A 72 -10.87 -0.18 -12.20
CA GLU A 72 -9.55 -0.82 -12.23
C GLU A 72 -9.22 -1.59 -10.94
N THR A 73 -9.64 -1.05 -9.78
CA THR A 73 -9.28 -1.61 -8.46
C THR A 73 -10.21 -2.75 -8.06
N CYS A 74 -11.51 -2.64 -8.32
CA CYS A 74 -12.54 -3.56 -7.83
C CYS A 74 -12.74 -4.78 -8.74
N THR A 75 -11.64 -5.48 -9.03
CA THR A 75 -11.62 -6.71 -9.82
C THR A 75 -11.54 -7.94 -8.91
N PRO A 76 -12.15 -9.08 -9.30
CA PRO A 76 -11.95 -10.34 -8.58
C PRO A 76 -10.48 -10.70 -8.41
N GLU A 77 -9.68 -10.47 -9.45
CA GLU A 77 -8.25 -10.78 -9.48
C GLU A 77 -7.47 -9.99 -8.43
N CYS A 78 -7.75 -8.68 -8.27
CA CYS A 78 -7.14 -7.87 -7.21
C CYS A 78 -7.54 -8.43 -5.83
N ALA A 79 -8.83 -8.65 -5.59
CA ALA A 79 -9.32 -9.16 -4.30
C ALA A 79 -8.70 -10.52 -3.92
N GLU A 80 -8.64 -11.46 -4.86
CA GLU A 80 -8.06 -12.78 -4.65
C GLU A 80 -6.54 -12.71 -4.41
N SER A 81 -5.83 -11.84 -5.14
CA SER A 81 -4.39 -11.66 -4.96
C SER A 81 -4.03 -11.11 -3.58
N LEU A 82 -4.85 -10.20 -3.04
CA LEU A 82 -4.68 -9.65 -1.69
C LEU A 82 -4.85 -10.72 -0.61
N GLN A 83 -5.88 -11.57 -0.74
CA GLN A 83 -6.11 -12.67 0.21
C GLN A 83 -5.02 -13.74 0.13
N THR A 84 -4.52 -14.01 -1.08
CA THR A 84 -3.39 -14.92 -1.30
C THR A 84 -2.13 -14.37 -0.66
N ALA A 85 -1.78 -13.11 -0.91
CA ALA A 85 -0.63 -12.45 -0.30
C ALA A 85 -0.70 -12.48 1.24
N LYS A 86 -1.86 -12.17 1.82
CA LYS A 86 -2.07 -12.28 3.27
C LYS A 86 -1.81 -13.68 3.79
N SER A 87 -2.41 -14.69 3.16
CA SER A 87 -2.25 -16.09 3.56
C SER A 87 -0.79 -16.55 3.47
N GLU A 88 -0.07 -16.11 2.44
CA GLU A 88 1.35 -16.41 2.27
C GLU A 88 2.23 -15.75 3.34
N ILE A 89 1.99 -14.47 3.63
CA ILE A 89 2.69 -13.73 4.68
C ILE A 89 2.42 -14.39 6.02
N GLU A 90 1.17 -14.67 6.37
CA GLU A 90 0.83 -15.36 7.63
C GLU A 90 1.49 -16.73 7.72
N ALA A 91 1.61 -17.48 6.62
CA ALA A 91 2.24 -18.79 6.61
C ALA A 91 3.77 -18.72 6.79
N LYS A 92 4.43 -17.72 6.21
CA LYS A 92 5.90 -17.62 6.12
C LYS A 92 6.52 -16.73 7.20
N CYS A 93 5.77 -15.77 7.74
CA CYS A 93 6.17 -14.84 8.79
C CYS A 93 5.69 -15.32 10.16
N LYS A 94 6.53 -16.09 10.86
CA LYS A 94 6.17 -16.77 12.13
C LYS A 94 7.08 -16.40 13.29
N ALA A 95 8.25 -15.82 13.02
CA ALA A 95 9.16 -15.42 14.06
C ALA A 95 8.67 -14.14 14.76
N ALA A 96 8.99 -13.98 16.04
CA ALA A 96 8.70 -12.73 16.76
C ALA A 96 9.45 -11.51 16.17
N SER A 97 10.50 -11.76 15.38
CA SER A 97 11.25 -10.75 14.64
C SER A 97 10.66 -10.40 13.28
N ASP A 98 9.65 -11.14 12.80
CA ASP A 98 8.99 -10.88 11.51
C ASP A 98 7.99 -9.71 11.66
N VAL A 99 8.55 -8.52 11.94
CA VAL A 99 7.83 -7.26 12.10
C VAL A 99 8.33 -6.24 11.08
N ILE A 100 7.42 -5.37 10.65
CA ILE A 100 7.74 -4.23 9.78
C ILE A 100 7.85 -3.00 10.68
N VAL A 101 8.97 -2.28 10.61
CA VAL A 101 9.17 -1.06 11.40
C VAL A 101 8.98 0.17 10.51
N GLU A 102 8.00 1.01 10.83
CA GLU A 102 7.75 2.29 10.18
C GLU A 102 7.59 3.37 11.27
N ASP A 103 8.30 4.49 11.14
CA ASP A 103 8.29 5.59 12.11
C ASP A 103 8.53 5.14 13.57
N ASP A 104 9.51 4.25 13.78
CA ASP A 104 9.88 3.63 15.07
C ASP A 104 8.77 2.78 15.72
N ILE A 105 7.71 2.44 14.98
CA ILE A 105 6.62 1.57 15.42
C ILE A 105 6.74 0.22 14.74
N ALA A 106 6.71 -0.85 15.54
CA ALA A 106 6.73 -2.22 15.04
C ALA A 106 5.30 -2.71 14.74
N TYR A 107 5.06 -3.05 13.48
CA TYR A 107 3.81 -3.59 12.98
C TYR A 107 3.94 -5.08 12.63
N PRO A 108 2.84 -5.85 12.69
CA PRO A 108 2.83 -7.21 12.14
C PRO A 108 3.20 -7.21 10.66
N ALA A 109 3.82 -8.29 10.18
CA ALA A 109 4.12 -8.49 8.76
C ALA A 109 2.89 -8.34 7.83
N THR A 110 1.68 -8.60 8.36
CA THR A 110 0.43 -8.46 7.60
C THR A 110 -0.10 -7.04 7.49
N TYR A 111 0.49 -6.06 8.19
CA TYR A 111 -0.10 -4.72 8.35
C TYR A 111 -0.50 -4.06 7.03
N TRP A 112 0.39 -4.04 6.04
CA TRP A 112 0.10 -3.40 4.76
C TRP A 112 -0.94 -4.16 3.92
N VAL A 113 -0.87 -5.49 3.87
CA VAL A 113 -1.86 -6.27 3.13
C VAL A 113 -3.23 -6.22 3.80
N ASP A 114 -3.29 -6.17 5.13
CA ASP A 114 -4.52 -5.94 5.88
C ASP A 114 -5.12 -4.57 5.54
N LYS A 115 -4.27 -3.54 5.43
CA LYS A 115 -4.69 -2.19 5.03
C LYS A 115 -5.23 -2.18 3.60
N TYR A 116 -4.57 -2.84 2.66
CA TYR A 116 -5.02 -2.96 1.28
C TYR A 116 -6.34 -3.72 1.17
N ILE A 117 -6.50 -4.83 1.91
CA ILE A 117 -7.76 -5.58 1.97
C ILE A 117 -8.89 -4.70 2.51
N TYR A 118 -8.64 -3.96 3.58
CA TYR A 118 -9.63 -3.07 4.19
C TYR A 118 -10.07 -1.99 3.19
N GLU A 119 -9.13 -1.31 2.58
CA GLU A 119 -9.39 -0.19 1.66
C GLU A 119 -10.06 -0.67 0.37
N HIS A 120 -9.59 -1.78 -0.21
CA HIS A 120 -10.27 -2.43 -1.33
C HIS A 120 -11.70 -2.82 -0.96
N SER A 121 -11.91 -3.49 0.17
CA SER A 121 -13.25 -3.92 0.59
C SER A 121 -14.19 -2.75 0.80
N LYS A 122 -13.69 -1.63 1.36
CA LYS A 122 -14.44 -0.40 1.61
C LYS A 122 -14.85 0.29 0.30
N SER A 123 -13.90 0.57 -0.59
CA SER A 123 -14.17 1.28 -1.84
C SER A 123 -15.00 0.44 -2.82
N CYS A 124 -14.84 -0.88 -2.81
CA CYS A 124 -15.60 -1.78 -3.68
C CYS A 124 -17.00 -2.13 -3.15
N LEU A 125 -17.44 -1.54 -2.03
CA LEU A 125 -18.82 -1.63 -1.58
C LEU A 125 -19.75 -1.02 -2.64
N LYS A 126 -20.83 -1.74 -2.93
CA LYS A 126 -21.90 -1.28 -3.79
C LYS A 126 -23.17 -1.10 -3.00
N ASP A 127 -23.87 -0.02 -3.32
CA ASP A 127 -25.23 0.17 -2.84
C ASP A 127 -26.16 -0.90 -3.43
N ALA A 128 -26.99 -1.48 -2.58
CA ALA A 128 -27.82 -2.63 -2.94
C ALA A 128 -29.02 -2.24 -3.83
N GLU A 129 -29.48 -0.99 -3.76
CA GLU A 129 -30.63 -0.51 -4.53
C GLU A 129 -30.22 -0.11 -5.95
N THR A 130 -29.09 0.60 -6.09
CA THR A 130 -28.61 1.16 -7.35
C THR A 130 -27.56 0.30 -8.05
N GLY A 131 -26.85 -0.56 -7.31
CA GLY A 131 -25.70 -1.32 -7.81
C GLY A 131 -24.46 -0.47 -8.10
N GLN A 132 -24.47 0.81 -7.75
CA GLN A 132 -23.34 1.72 -7.91
C GLN A 132 -22.36 1.59 -6.74
N PHE A 133 -21.09 1.93 -6.97
CA PHE A 133 -20.12 2.00 -5.88
C PHE A 133 -20.49 3.11 -4.89
N CYS A 134 -20.31 2.84 -3.60
CA CYS A 134 -20.60 3.81 -2.55
C CYS A 134 -19.76 5.09 -2.72
N ASP A 135 -18.50 4.96 -3.13
CA ASP A 135 -17.60 6.10 -3.40
C ASP A 135 -18.20 7.04 -4.47
N THR A 136 -18.78 6.49 -5.54
CA THR A 136 -19.49 7.28 -6.57
C THR A 136 -20.70 8.03 -6.00
N LEU A 137 -21.47 7.39 -5.11
CA LEU A 137 -22.61 8.03 -4.45
C LEU A 137 -22.16 9.15 -3.50
N PHE A 138 -21.06 8.97 -2.78
CA PHE A 138 -20.50 9.99 -1.91
C PHE A 138 -20.01 11.22 -2.69
N GLU A 139 -19.38 11.03 -3.86
CA GLU A 139 -19.00 12.14 -4.74
C GLU A 139 -20.22 12.96 -5.20
N LEU A 140 -21.31 12.28 -5.56
CA LEU A 140 -22.57 12.91 -5.95
C LEU A 140 -23.17 13.75 -4.80
N TRP A 141 -23.15 13.23 -3.58
CA TRP A 141 -23.72 13.93 -2.42
C TRP A 141 -22.87 15.10 -1.94
N THR A 142 -21.55 15.00 -2.07
CA THR A 142 -20.62 16.05 -1.64
C THR A 142 -20.47 17.17 -2.67
N GLY A 143 -21.09 17.05 -3.85
CA GLY A 143 -21.00 18.05 -4.92
C GLY A 143 -19.65 18.05 -5.65
N ASN A 144 -18.85 17.01 -5.44
CA ASN A 144 -17.56 16.80 -6.12
C ASN A 144 -17.70 16.00 -7.42
N ALA A 145 -18.89 15.46 -7.69
CA ALA A 145 -19.18 14.82 -8.97
C ALA A 145 -19.07 15.81 -10.14
N PRO A 146 -18.55 15.38 -11.32
CA PRO A 146 -18.61 16.18 -12.54
C PRO A 146 -20.06 16.63 -12.81
N LEU A 147 -20.25 17.93 -13.05
CA LEU A 147 -21.55 18.49 -13.41
C LEU A 147 -21.84 18.21 -14.89
N ASP A 148 -22.19 16.98 -15.25
CA ASP A 148 -22.85 16.69 -16.52
C ASP A 148 -24.37 16.51 -16.30
N ARG A 149 -25.03 17.63 -15.99
CA ARG A 149 -26.47 17.80 -16.26
C ARG A 149 -26.68 18.52 -17.58
#